data_AF-A0A969W9V4-F1
#
_entry.id   AF-A0A969W9V4-F1
#
_cell.length_a   1.000
_cell.length_b   1.000
_cell.length_c   1.000
_cell.angle_alpha   90.00
_cell.angle_beta   90.00
_cell.angle_gamma   90.00
#
_symmetry.space_group_name_H-M   'P 1'
#
loop_
_entity.id
_entity.type
_entity.pdbx_description
1 polymer ?
#
loop_
_entity_poly.entity_id
_entity_poly.type
_entity_poly.pdbx_seq_one_letter_code
_entity_poly.pdbx_strand_id
1 'polypeptide(L)'
;MPVTRLPALAVLALCALGNTATAQADAQAGRQRFEQNCAICHSAGRVAGGAVGPDLGGVVGRAAAVVDGYGYTRALRDAGLTWDAATLDRFLAAPSKLVPGTAMPVATPDAAQRADLIAFLATTHAATSAATPAAGAAARSTAGDWRRDAPGQHHQLDLASLPAPYATPSSRNRAQTLAQPRGAWPKVPPGFVVSLWADDLSDPRRLRVAPNGDVFVAETTAGRVRVLRGADGTDHAERREVFVDGLDRPFGIAFYPAGNDPHWIYIAENNRVLRYPYRNGDLEVRGKAQTIVAKIVETTGGHTTRDLQFSADGRQLFISVGSGSNVAEGMPGTPRGGLLEWQHQHGLGASWGGETGRADVLVTDPLGTSAPRAYATGIRNCVGMTVQPANGALWCATNERDGLGDDLVPDYVTRVDEGAFYGWPWYYFGDHEDPRHAGARPDLKGKVRVPDVPLQAHSAALGIVFYDADRGVAQFPATYRGDAFVALHGSWNRSLRTGYKLVRVPMQDGQPRGGYEDFMTGFVLDDDRVWGRPVGVDIAHDGALLVSDDVGERIWRIAPVTP
;
A
#
# COMPACT_ATOMS: atom_id res chain seq x y z
N MET A 1 -69.21 -36.94 -51.67
CA MET A 1 -68.61 -35.88 -52.50
C MET A 1 -68.59 -34.60 -51.68
N PRO A 2 -67.42 -34.00 -51.43
CA PRO A 2 -67.23 -33.00 -50.40
C PRO A 2 -67.45 -31.58 -50.94
N VAL A 3 -67.98 -30.70 -50.09
CA VAL A 3 -67.98 -29.25 -50.29
C VAL A 3 -66.90 -28.68 -49.37
N THR A 4 -65.90 -28.08 -49.99
CA THR A 4 -64.77 -27.38 -49.39
C THR A 4 -65.23 -26.12 -48.63
N ARG A 5 -64.76 -25.95 -47.39
CA ARG A 5 -64.79 -24.67 -46.67
C ARG A 5 -63.37 -24.33 -46.20
N LEU A 6 -62.84 -23.21 -46.69
CA LEU A 6 -61.62 -22.58 -46.19
C LEU A 6 -61.89 -21.93 -44.82
N PRO A 7 -60.93 -21.92 -43.87
CA PRO A 7 -60.97 -21.03 -42.73
C PRO A 7 -60.27 -19.71 -43.06
N ALA A 8 -60.94 -18.60 -42.73
CA ALA A 8 -60.39 -17.26 -42.77
C ALA A 8 -59.40 -17.06 -41.60
N LEU A 9 -58.17 -16.62 -41.91
CA LEU A 9 -57.24 -16.10 -40.92
C LEU A 9 -57.73 -14.74 -40.42
N ALA A 10 -58.06 -14.66 -39.13
CA ALA A 10 -58.21 -13.40 -38.42
C ALA A 10 -56.82 -12.94 -37.93
N VAL A 11 -56.31 -11.88 -38.55
CA VAL A 11 -55.11 -11.17 -38.07
C VAL A 11 -55.55 -10.26 -36.92
N LEU A 12 -55.21 -10.64 -35.69
CA LEU A 12 -55.29 -9.74 -34.53
C LEU A 12 -54.13 -8.74 -34.61
N ALA A 13 -54.44 -7.50 -34.98
CA ALA A 13 -53.53 -6.38 -34.84
C ALA A 13 -53.48 -5.98 -33.35
N LEU A 14 -52.46 -6.47 -32.62
CA LEU A 14 -52.07 -5.87 -31.35
C LEU A 14 -51.34 -4.56 -31.66
N CYS A 15 -52.03 -3.43 -31.48
CA CYS A 15 -51.38 -2.13 -31.33
C CYS A 15 -50.55 -2.16 -30.04
N ALA A 16 -49.28 -2.52 -30.13
CA ALA A 16 -48.31 -2.22 -29.11
C ALA A 16 -48.12 -0.69 -29.10
N LEU A 17 -48.80 -0.01 -28.17
CA LEU A 17 -48.36 1.30 -27.72
C LEU A 17 -46.99 1.09 -27.08
N GLY A 18 -45.95 1.27 -27.89
CA GLY A 18 -44.59 1.38 -27.41
C GLY A 18 -44.50 2.60 -26.50
N ASN A 19 -44.63 2.40 -25.19
CA ASN A 19 -43.99 3.28 -24.23
C ASN A 19 -42.49 3.08 -24.41
N THR A 20 -41.89 3.74 -25.39
CA THR A 20 -40.51 4.17 -25.27
C THR A 20 -40.51 5.26 -24.19
N ALA A 21 -40.57 4.85 -22.93
CA ALA A 21 -40.05 5.66 -21.86
C ALA A 21 -38.57 5.84 -22.21
N THR A 22 -38.22 7.02 -22.74
CA THR A 22 -36.86 7.50 -22.63
C THR A 22 -36.58 7.52 -21.14
N ALA A 23 -35.84 6.52 -20.66
CA ALA A 23 -35.44 6.47 -19.26
C ALA A 23 -34.70 7.78 -18.98
N GLN A 24 -35.34 8.65 -18.21
CA GLN A 24 -34.78 9.93 -17.85
C GLN A 24 -33.52 9.64 -17.03
N ALA A 25 -32.40 10.27 -17.39
CA ALA A 25 -31.14 10.10 -16.70
C ALA A 25 -31.30 10.37 -15.20
N ASP A 26 -30.82 9.46 -14.37
CA ASP A 26 -30.98 9.49 -12.92
C ASP A 26 -29.69 9.95 -12.24
N ALA A 27 -29.72 11.17 -11.68
CA ALA A 27 -28.58 11.76 -10.99
C ALA A 27 -28.18 10.99 -9.71
N GLN A 28 -29.10 10.27 -9.06
CA GLN A 28 -28.78 9.44 -7.89
C GLN A 28 -28.09 8.14 -8.31
N ALA A 29 -28.58 7.48 -9.37
CA ALA A 29 -27.88 6.35 -9.98
C ALA A 29 -26.50 6.76 -10.51
N GLY A 30 -26.41 7.96 -11.11
CA GLY A 30 -25.17 8.57 -11.55
C GLY A 30 -24.18 8.81 -10.41
N ARG A 31 -24.65 9.31 -9.27
CA ARG A 31 -23.83 9.49 -8.07
C ARG A 31 -23.25 8.18 -7.57
N GLN A 32 -24.06 7.12 -7.46
CA GLN A 32 -23.60 5.82 -7.02
C GLN A 32 -22.54 5.25 -7.97
N ARG A 33 -22.75 5.38 -9.28
CA ARG A 33 -21.75 4.96 -10.29
C ARG A 33 -20.48 5.78 -10.22
N PHE A 34 -20.61 7.08 -9.95
CA PHE A 34 -19.46 7.96 -9.76
C PHE A 34 -18.64 7.48 -8.55
N GLU A 35 -19.28 7.26 -7.40
CA GLU A 35 -18.65 6.78 -6.17
C GLU A 35 -17.98 5.40 -6.36
N GLN A 36 -18.52 4.54 -7.23
CA GLN A 36 -17.98 3.21 -7.52
C GLN A 36 -16.81 3.21 -8.52
N ASN A 37 -16.90 4.00 -9.59
CA ASN A 37 -16.03 3.83 -10.77
C ASN A 37 -15.15 5.05 -11.08
N CYS A 38 -15.60 6.24 -10.68
CA CYS A 38 -14.92 7.50 -11.00
C CYS A 38 -14.24 8.09 -9.77
N ALA A 39 -14.79 7.86 -8.58
CA ALA A 39 -14.27 8.32 -7.30
C ALA A 39 -13.01 7.57 -6.85
N ILE A 40 -12.50 6.63 -7.65
CA ILE A 40 -11.14 6.10 -7.51
C ILE A 40 -10.08 7.06 -8.05
N CYS A 41 -10.46 7.95 -8.99
CA CYS A 41 -9.55 8.88 -9.63
C CYS A 41 -9.93 10.34 -9.42
N HIS A 42 -11.21 10.66 -9.24
CA HIS A 42 -11.71 12.03 -9.23
C HIS A 42 -12.58 12.31 -8.01
N SER A 43 -12.46 13.48 -7.39
CA SER A 43 -13.57 14.04 -6.60
C SER A 43 -14.62 14.69 -7.51
N ALA A 44 -15.83 14.92 -7.00
CA ALA A 44 -16.82 15.77 -7.66
C ALA A 44 -17.59 16.60 -6.63
N GLY A 45 -17.17 17.86 -6.46
CA GLY A 45 -17.80 18.77 -5.50
C GLY A 45 -17.66 18.27 -4.07
N ARG A 46 -18.77 17.91 -3.43
CA ARG A 46 -18.79 17.34 -2.05
C ARG A 46 -18.59 15.82 -2.01
N VAL A 47 -18.58 15.14 -3.16
CA VAL A 47 -18.29 13.71 -3.23
C VAL A 47 -16.78 13.53 -3.29
N ALA A 48 -16.22 12.97 -2.21
CA ALA A 48 -14.80 12.68 -2.12
C ALA A 48 -14.43 11.54 -3.09
N GLY A 49 -13.30 11.68 -3.76
CA GLY A 49 -12.76 10.63 -4.62
C GLY A 49 -11.26 10.76 -4.81
N GLY A 50 -10.63 9.81 -5.50
CA GLY A 50 -9.19 9.62 -5.59
C GLY A 50 -8.43 10.78 -6.21
N ALA A 51 -7.10 10.73 -6.12
CA ALA A 51 -6.21 11.84 -6.48
C ALA A 51 -5.37 11.56 -7.72
N VAL A 52 -5.92 10.79 -8.67
CA VAL A 52 -5.26 10.49 -9.95
C VAL A 52 -5.69 11.51 -11.03
N GLY A 53 -6.93 11.97 -10.96
CA GLY A 53 -7.59 12.95 -11.83
C GLY A 53 -7.93 14.26 -11.10
N PRO A 54 -8.27 15.34 -11.82
CA PRO A 54 -8.69 16.61 -11.23
C PRO A 54 -10.08 16.50 -10.59
N ASP A 55 -10.43 17.45 -9.72
CA ASP A 55 -11.81 17.59 -9.22
C ASP A 55 -12.79 17.89 -10.36
N LEU A 56 -13.89 17.16 -10.40
CA LEU A 56 -14.95 17.26 -11.40
C LEU A 56 -16.16 18.08 -10.90
N GLY A 57 -16.06 18.71 -9.73
CA GLY A 57 -17.07 19.65 -9.24
C GLY A 57 -17.27 20.79 -10.23
N GLY A 58 -18.51 20.95 -10.72
CA GLY A 58 -18.83 21.97 -11.71
C GLY A 58 -18.16 21.74 -13.06
N VAL A 59 -17.84 20.49 -13.41
CA VAL A 59 -17.19 20.18 -14.69
C VAL A 59 -18.09 20.49 -15.88
N VAL A 60 -19.42 20.35 -15.75
CA VAL A 60 -20.35 20.61 -16.86
C VAL A 60 -20.32 22.10 -17.23
N GLY A 61 -19.95 22.39 -18.48
CA GLY A 61 -19.77 23.74 -19.01
C GLY A 61 -18.37 24.34 -18.79
N ARG A 62 -17.47 23.64 -18.09
CA ARG A 62 -16.10 24.11 -17.81
C ARG A 62 -15.16 23.79 -18.98
N ALA A 63 -14.20 24.67 -19.27
CA ALA A 63 -13.14 24.38 -20.22
C ALA A 63 -12.29 23.18 -19.74
N ALA A 64 -11.74 22.41 -20.68
CA ALA A 64 -10.84 21.31 -20.35
C ALA A 64 -9.47 21.82 -19.88
N ALA A 65 -8.83 21.07 -18.97
CA ALA A 65 -7.48 21.32 -18.48
C ALA A 65 -7.26 22.66 -17.74
N VAL A 66 -8.24 23.11 -16.94
CA VAL A 66 -8.20 24.41 -16.22
C VAL A 66 -8.28 24.32 -14.68
N VAL A 67 -8.25 23.13 -14.07
CA VAL A 67 -8.22 23.03 -12.60
C VAL A 67 -6.82 23.33 -12.09
N ASP A 68 -6.71 24.36 -11.25
CA ASP A 68 -5.45 24.80 -10.65
C ASP A 68 -4.80 23.68 -9.80
N GLY A 69 -3.48 23.57 -9.90
CA GLY A 69 -2.69 22.59 -9.13
C GLY A 69 -2.72 21.16 -9.69
N TYR A 70 -3.41 20.88 -10.80
CA TYR A 70 -3.42 19.56 -11.44
C TYR A 70 -2.57 19.49 -12.72
N GLY A 71 -1.70 18.48 -12.83
CA GLY A 71 -0.81 18.27 -13.95
C GLY A 71 -1.48 17.58 -15.15
N TYR A 72 -2.07 18.35 -16.06
CA TYR A 72 -2.71 17.82 -17.28
C TYR A 72 -1.71 17.28 -18.32
N THR A 73 -2.15 16.38 -19.21
CA THR A 73 -1.35 16.02 -20.40
C THR A 73 -1.37 17.15 -21.42
N ARG A 74 -0.32 17.24 -22.25
CA ARG A 74 -0.27 18.22 -23.35
C ARG A 74 -1.44 18.03 -24.33
N ALA A 75 -1.78 16.79 -24.65
CA ALA A 75 -2.90 16.48 -25.53
C ALA A 75 -4.23 17.05 -25.04
N LEU A 76 -4.51 16.97 -23.72
CA LEU A 76 -5.76 17.50 -23.17
C LEU A 76 -5.79 19.04 -23.09
N ARG A 77 -4.63 19.69 -22.88
CA ARG A 77 -4.51 21.15 -22.98
C ARG A 77 -4.72 21.65 -24.40
N ASP A 78 -4.12 20.98 -25.37
CA ASP A 78 -4.15 21.39 -26.78
C ASP A 78 -5.51 21.07 -27.46
N ALA A 79 -6.35 20.24 -26.82
CA ALA A 79 -7.64 19.82 -27.38
C ALA A 79 -8.72 20.91 -27.42
N GLY A 80 -8.59 22.00 -26.63
CA GLY A 80 -9.51 23.15 -26.67
C GLY A 80 -10.98 22.83 -26.35
N LEU A 81 -11.24 21.75 -25.62
CA LEU A 81 -12.60 21.25 -25.36
C LEU A 81 -13.30 22.08 -24.27
N THR A 82 -14.63 22.14 -24.36
CA THR A 82 -15.52 22.53 -23.26
C THR A 82 -16.37 21.32 -22.88
N TRP A 83 -16.48 21.04 -21.58
CA TRP A 83 -17.18 19.88 -21.06
C TRP A 83 -18.70 20.08 -21.04
N ASP A 84 -19.33 20.15 -22.21
CA ASP A 84 -20.78 20.00 -22.33
C ASP A 84 -21.20 18.51 -22.25
N ALA A 85 -22.51 18.26 -22.16
CA ALA A 85 -23.04 16.90 -22.03
C ALA A 85 -22.64 16.00 -23.22
N ALA A 86 -22.62 16.53 -24.45
CA ALA A 86 -22.28 15.76 -25.65
C ALA A 86 -20.77 15.44 -25.73
N THR A 87 -19.93 16.32 -25.21
CA THR A 87 -18.48 16.14 -25.16
C THR A 87 -18.08 15.22 -24.03
N LEU A 88 -18.74 15.32 -22.86
CA LEU A 88 -18.59 14.36 -21.77
C LEU A 88 -19.04 12.96 -22.19
N ASP A 89 -20.17 12.82 -22.89
CA ASP A 89 -20.63 11.51 -23.38
C ASP A 89 -19.59 10.84 -24.30
N ARG A 90 -19.08 11.57 -25.30
CA ARG A 90 -18.05 11.08 -26.22
C ARG A 90 -16.74 10.76 -25.50
N PHE A 91 -16.35 11.58 -24.52
CA PHE A 91 -15.12 11.39 -23.76
C PHE A 91 -15.22 10.18 -22.86
N LEU A 92 -16.30 10.05 -22.09
CA LEU A 92 -16.55 8.90 -21.22
C LEU A 92 -16.72 7.61 -22.01
N ALA A 93 -17.27 7.65 -23.24
CA ALA A 93 -17.37 6.46 -24.09
C ALA A 93 -16.01 5.92 -24.53
N ALA A 94 -15.04 6.79 -24.86
CA ALA A 94 -13.70 6.41 -25.30
C ALA A 94 -12.70 7.58 -25.16
N PRO A 95 -12.07 7.78 -23.99
CA PRO A 95 -11.25 8.97 -23.72
C PRO A 95 -10.08 9.13 -24.70
N SER A 96 -9.33 8.05 -24.93
CA SER A 96 -8.18 8.04 -25.84
C SER A 96 -8.54 8.18 -27.32
N LYS A 97 -9.81 7.95 -27.69
CA LYS A 97 -10.30 8.19 -29.05
C LYS A 97 -10.66 9.65 -29.28
N LEU A 98 -11.25 10.31 -28.27
CA LEU A 98 -11.58 11.73 -28.35
C LEU A 98 -10.34 12.61 -28.18
N VAL A 99 -9.43 12.25 -27.27
CA VAL A 99 -8.18 12.95 -27.01
C VAL A 99 -7.02 11.95 -26.98
N PRO A 100 -6.41 11.62 -28.13
CA PRO A 100 -5.24 10.76 -28.19
C PRO A 100 -4.09 11.31 -27.32
N GLY A 101 -3.64 10.53 -26.34
CA GLY A 101 -2.63 10.96 -25.36
C GLY A 101 -3.19 11.58 -24.07
N THR A 102 -4.50 11.46 -23.81
CA THR A 102 -5.06 11.73 -22.48
C THR A 102 -4.61 10.68 -21.46
N ALA A 103 -4.44 11.11 -20.20
CA ALA A 103 -4.07 10.22 -19.10
C ALA A 103 -5.28 9.53 -18.44
N MET A 104 -6.51 9.81 -18.88
CA MET A 104 -7.72 9.14 -18.37
C MET A 104 -7.90 7.77 -19.06
N PRO A 105 -7.70 6.63 -18.36
CA PRO A 105 -7.74 5.31 -19.00
C PRO A 105 -9.13 4.64 -18.90
N VAL A 106 -10.02 5.19 -18.07
CA VAL A 106 -11.32 4.59 -17.73
C VAL A 106 -12.39 5.06 -18.71
N ALA A 107 -13.07 4.12 -19.35
CA ALA A 107 -14.24 4.36 -20.19
C ALA A 107 -15.51 3.81 -19.52
N THR A 108 -16.66 4.37 -19.89
CA THR A 108 -17.99 3.91 -19.54
C THR A 108 -18.76 3.59 -20.83
N PRO A 109 -18.64 2.37 -21.38
CA PRO A 109 -19.19 2.03 -22.71
C PRO A 109 -20.72 2.05 -22.79
N ASP A 110 -21.41 1.84 -21.66
CA ASP A 110 -22.87 1.85 -21.60
C ASP A 110 -23.43 3.28 -21.66
N ALA A 111 -24.36 3.53 -22.59
CA ALA A 111 -24.89 4.86 -22.85
C ALA A 111 -25.85 5.37 -21.74
N ALA A 112 -26.63 4.49 -21.11
CA ALA A 112 -27.52 4.88 -20.02
C ALA A 112 -26.69 5.26 -18.78
N GLN A 113 -25.63 4.51 -18.49
CA GLN A 113 -24.73 4.81 -17.39
C GLN A 113 -24.00 6.15 -17.57
N ARG A 114 -23.58 6.47 -18.80
CA ARG A 114 -23.00 7.79 -19.10
C ARG A 114 -24.02 8.91 -18.90
N ALA A 115 -25.26 8.72 -19.35
CA ALA A 115 -26.32 9.70 -19.17
C ALA A 115 -26.56 9.99 -17.68
N ASP A 116 -26.63 8.96 -16.84
CA ASP A 116 -26.75 9.08 -15.38
C ASP A 116 -25.55 9.82 -14.76
N LEU A 117 -24.33 9.47 -15.14
CA LEU A 117 -23.10 10.12 -14.67
C LEU A 117 -23.07 11.61 -15.04
N ILE A 118 -23.45 11.96 -16.26
CA ILE A 118 -23.50 13.35 -16.73
C ILE A 118 -24.59 14.12 -15.98
N ALA A 119 -25.76 13.50 -15.76
CA ALA A 119 -26.83 14.08 -14.96
C ALA A 119 -26.37 14.36 -13.52
N PHE A 120 -25.63 13.42 -12.91
CA PHE A 120 -25.02 13.64 -11.61
C PHE A 120 -24.00 14.79 -11.63
N LEU A 121 -23.04 14.78 -12.56
CA LEU A 121 -22.00 15.82 -12.64
C LEU A 121 -22.60 17.22 -12.86
N ALA A 122 -23.73 17.33 -13.56
CA ALA A 122 -24.47 18.57 -13.73
C ALA A 122 -25.07 19.11 -12.42
N THR A 123 -25.28 18.26 -11.42
CA THR A 123 -25.70 18.68 -10.06
C THR A 123 -24.53 19.14 -9.18
N THR A 124 -23.29 18.92 -9.62
CA THR A 124 -22.10 19.28 -8.84
C THR A 124 -21.66 20.71 -9.15
N HIS A 125 -21.17 21.41 -8.15
CA HIS A 125 -20.57 22.73 -8.31
C HIS A 125 -19.10 22.67 -7.88
N ALA A 126 -18.27 23.52 -8.47
CA ALA A 126 -16.91 23.72 -8.01
C ALA A 126 -16.96 24.11 -6.52
N ALA A 127 -16.15 23.46 -5.69
CA ALA A 127 -16.02 23.87 -4.30
C ALA A 127 -15.51 25.32 -4.29
N THR A 128 -16.37 26.28 -3.95
CA THR A 128 -15.94 27.65 -3.74
C THR A 128 -14.93 27.62 -2.61
N SER A 129 -13.70 28.08 -2.90
CA SER A 129 -12.69 28.46 -1.92
C SER A 129 -13.20 29.69 -1.15
N ALA A 130 -14.24 29.51 -0.36
CA ALA A 130 -14.52 30.34 0.79
C ALA A 130 -14.00 29.54 1.99
N ALA A 131 -12.98 30.08 2.66
CA ALA A 131 -12.56 29.62 3.98
C ALA A 131 -13.79 29.59 4.89
N THR A 132 -14.43 28.43 4.95
CA THR A 132 -15.55 28.18 5.83
C THR A 132 -14.91 27.78 7.15
N PRO A 133 -15.17 28.47 8.27
CA PRO A 133 -14.70 28.00 9.57
C PRO A 133 -15.22 26.58 9.73
N ALA A 134 -14.35 25.67 10.17
CA ALA A 134 -14.63 24.25 10.38
C ALA A 134 -16.07 24.06 10.90
N ALA A 135 -16.96 23.62 10.01
CA ALA A 135 -18.35 23.42 10.35
C ALA A 135 -18.43 22.18 11.24
N GLY A 136 -18.57 22.42 12.54
CA GLY A 136 -18.80 21.40 13.56
C GLY A 136 -17.53 20.64 13.91
N ALA A 137 -16.92 21.03 15.03
CA ALA A 137 -16.15 20.11 15.85
C ALA A 137 -17.08 18.98 16.34
N ALA A 138 -17.40 18.01 15.48
CA ALA A 138 -17.34 16.64 15.97
C ALA A 138 -15.91 16.51 16.49
N ALA A 139 -15.75 16.21 17.77
CA ALA A 139 -14.44 16.14 18.41
C ALA A 139 -13.54 15.26 17.54
N ARG A 140 -12.55 15.87 16.86
CA ARG A 140 -11.53 15.11 16.15
C ARG A 140 -10.92 14.19 17.20
N SER A 141 -10.95 12.90 16.95
CA SER A 141 -10.32 11.94 17.85
C SER A 141 -8.84 12.30 17.94
N THR A 142 -8.42 12.84 19.08
CA THR A 142 -6.99 13.10 19.38
C THR A 142 -6.31 11.83 19.90
N ALA A 143 -7.03 10.70 19.96
CA ALA A 143 -6.47 9.41 20.33
C ALA A 143 -5.38 9.04 19.31
N GLY A 144 -4.16 8.76 19.78
CA GLY A 144 -3.06 8.32 18.93
C GLY A 144 -2.59 9.30 17.84
N ASP A 145 -2.84 10.61 17.96
CA ASP A 145 -2.28 11.60 17.02
C ASP A 145 -0.81 11.95 17.31
N TRP A 146 -0.16 12.53 16.30
CA TRP A 146 1.26 12.87 16.31
C TRP A 146 1.70 13.83 17.43
N ARG A 147 0.79 14.60 18.02
CA ARG A 147 1.13 15.65 19.00
C ARG A 147 1.66 15.09 20.31
N ARG A 148 1.33 13.84 20.60
CA ARG A 148 1.77 13.11 21.80
C ARG A 148 2.89 12.11 21.52
N ASP A 149 3.36 12.03 20.28
CA ASP A 149 4.48 11.17 19.92
C ASP A 149 5.76 11.67 20.61
N ALA A 150 6.36 10.79 21.39
CA ALA A 150 7.60 11.04 22.10
C ALA A 150 8.33 9.71 22.34
N PRO A 151 9.67 9.68 22.29
CA PRO A 151 10.40 8.45 22.59
C PRO A 151 10.04 7.89 23.98
N GLY A 152 9.74 6.60 24.06
CA GLY A 152 9.26 5.91 25.26
C GLY A 152 7.74 5.97 25.49
N GLN A 153 6.98 6.66 24.64
CA GLN A 153 5.51 6.64 24.72
C GLN A 153 4.99 5.25 24.32
N HIS A 154 4.29 4.59 25.24
CA HIS A 154 3.66 3.28 25.00
C HIS A 154 2.26 3.43 24.41
N HIS A 155 1.93 2.51 23.50
CA HIS A 155 0.64 2.40 22.82
C HIS A 155 0.16 0.95 22.89
N GLN A 156 -1.10 0.75 23.25
CA GLN A 156 -1.75 -0.56 23.22
C GLN A 156 -3.20 -0.37 22.82
N LEU A 157 -3.58 -0.99 21.70
CA LEU A 157 -4.95 -0.92 21.18
C LEU A 157 -5.75 -2.11 21.72
N ASP A 158 -6.94 -1.82 22.24
CA ASP A 158 -7.90 -2.84 22.65
C ASP A 158 -8.83 -3.17 21.48
N LEU A 159 -8.70 -4.39 20.95
CA LEU A 159 -9.50 -4.86 19.82
C LEU A 159 -11.00 -4.95 20.14
N ALA A 160 -11.38 -5.13 21.41
CA ALA A 160 -12.79 -5.13 21.80
C ALA A 160 -13.41 -3.73 21.74
N SER A 161 -12.58 -2.69 21.69
CA SER A 161 -12.99 -1.27 21.68
C SER A 161 -12.86 -0.60 20.31
N LEU A 162 -12.61 -1.37 19.24
CA LEU A 162 -12.52 -0.81 17.89
C LEU A 162 -13.81 -0.05 17.54
N PRO A 163 -13.70 1.16 16.96
CA PRO A 163 -14.87 1.93 16.58
C PRO A 163 -15.64 1.20 15.48
N ALA A 164 -16.96 1.41 15.43
CA ALA A 164 -17.76 0.92 14.33
C ALA A 164 -17.31 1.56 13.01
N PRO A 165 -17.43 0.86 11.86
CA PRO A 165 -17.21 1.46 10.55
C PRO A 165 -17.98 2.76 10.39
N TYR A 166 -17.31 3.78 9.87
CA TYR A 166 -17.84 5.13 9.62
C TYR A 166 -18.26 5.91 10.89
N ALA A 167 -17.77 5.50 12.07
CA ALA A 167 -17.90 6.30 13.31
C ALA A 167 -17.36 7.73 13.14
N THR A 168 -16.38 7.91 12.25
CA THR A 168 -15.98 9.20 11.69
C THR A 168 -15.96 9.13 10.17
N PRO A 169 -16.10 10.28 9.47
CA PRO A 169 -15.84 10.33 8.03
C PRO A 169 -14.38 9.93 7.74
N SER A 170 -14.15 9.29 6.59
CA SER A 170 -12.80 9.13 6.05
C SER A 170 -12.25 10.50 5.63
N SER A 171 -10.97 10.70 5.90
CA SER A 171 -10.28 11.98 5.70
C SER A 171 -9.25 11.87 4.59
N ARG A 172 -8.98 12.97 3.89
CA ARG A 172 -7.87 13.05 2.93
C ARG A 172 -6.89 14.11 3.38
N ASN A 173 -5.86 13.68 4.08
CA ASN A 173 -4.82 14.54 4.62
C ASN A 173 -3.42 14.08 4.16
N ARG A 174 -3.16 14.21 2.85
CA ARG A 174 -1.83 13.91 2.30
C ARG A 174 -0.80 14.86 2.90
N ALA A 175 0.35 14.32 3.29
CA ALA A 175 1.42 15.13 3.85
C ALA A 175 2.02 16.05 2.79
N GLN A 176 2.09 17.34 3.10
CA GLN A 176 2.98 18.24 2.41
C GLN A 176 4.39 18.03 2.96
N THR A 177 5.27 17.57 2.08
CA THR A 177 6.70 17.47 2.38
C THR A 177 7.34 18.85 2.36
N LEU A 178 8.12 19.16 3.40
CA LEU A 178 9.02 20.30 3.44
C LEU A 178 10.46 19.85 3.64
N ALA A 179 11.40 20.71 3.25
CA ALA A 179 12.79 20.56 3.66
C ALA A 179 12.90 20.57 5.19
N GLN A 180 13.88 19.82 5.71
CA GLN A 180 14.20 19.79 7.14
C GLN A 180 14.37 21.22 7.69
N PRO A 181 13.55 21.65 8.67
CA PRO A 181 13.73 22.95 9.30
C PRO A 181 15.09 23.05 10.00
N ARG A 182 15.64 24.26 10.06
CA ARG A 182 16.94 24.51 10.71
C ARG A 182 16.91 24.02 12.16
N GLY A 183 17.80 23.08 12.49
CA GLY A 183 17.93 22.51 13.83
C GLY A 183 16.87 21.47 14.21
N ALA A 184 15.93 21.15 13.31
CA ALA A 184 15.04 20.02 13.51
C ALA A 184 15.84 18.71 13.36
N TRP A 185 15.76 17.83 14.36
CA TRP A 185 16.34 16.50 14.31
C TRP A 185 15.30 15.51 14.85
N PRO A 186 15.35 14.24 14.42
CA PRO A 186 14.54 13.22 15.04
C PRO A 186 14.95 13.06 16.51
N LYS A 187 14.02 12.60 17.33
CA LYS A 187 14.22 12.38 18.76
C LYS A 187 14.26 10.88 19.01
N VAL A 188 15.21 10.43 19.82
CA VAL A 188 15.37 9.03 20.25
C VAL A 188 15.38 8.95 21.79
N PRO A 189 15.24 7.75 22.41
CA PRO A 189 15.21 7.65 23.86
C PRO A 189 16.55 8.07 24.49
N PRO A 190 16.56 8.47 25.77
CA PRO A 190 17.80 8.72 26.50
C PRO A 190 18.76 7.53 26.40
N GLY A 191 20.06 7.82 26.25
CA GLY A 191 21.09 6.80 26.04
C GLY A 191 21.32 6.44 24.57
N PHE A 192 20.55 7.03 23.63
CA PHE A 192 20.79 6.93 22.19
C PHE A 192 21.08 8.29 21.56
N VAL A 193 21.78 8.26 20.43
CA VAL A 193 21.97 9.39 19.53
C VAL A 193 21.50 9.00 18.13
N VAL A 194 20.92 9.97 17.42
CA VAL A 194 20.65 9.87 15.99
C VAL A 194 21.66 10.70 15.23
N SER A 195 22.23 10.14 14.17
CA SER A 195 23.08 10.84 13.21
C SER A 195 22.60 10.63 11.78
N LEU A 196 23.03 11.51 10.88
CA LEU A 196 22.87 11.33 9.44
C LEU A 196 23.96 10.39 8.94
N TRP A 197 23.60 9.24 8.36
CA TRP A 197 24.58 8.24 7.90
C TRP A 197 24.81 8.27 6.39
N ALA A 198 23.75 8.47 5.62
CA ALA A 198 23.86 8.72 4.19
C ALA A 198 22.78 9.72 3.77
N ASP A 199 23.07 10.49 2.74
CA ASP A 199 22.21 11.45 2.07
C ASP A 199 22.44 11.35 0.55
N ASP A 200 21.85 12.26 -0.22
CA ASP A 200 21.94 12.25 -1.70
C ASP A 200 21.45 10.92 -2.27
N LEU A 201 20.31 10.47 -1.75
CA LEU A 201 19.57 9.29 -2.18
C LEU A 201 18.31 9.74 -2.92
N SER A 202 17.79 8.90 -3.80
CA SER A 202 16.55 9.18 -4.54
C SER A 202 15.44 8.28 -4.03
N ASP A 203 14.55 8.81 -3.17
CA ASP A 203 13.41 8.05 -2.64
C ASP A 203 13.87 6.68 -2.05
N PRO A 204 14.80 6.65 -1.08
CA PRO A 204 15.32 5.41 -0.51
C PRO A 204 14.23 4.64 0.24
N ARG A 205 13.95 3.42 -0.23
CA ARG A 205 12.88 2.56 0.32
C ARG A 205 13.45 1.45 1.19
N ARG A 206 13.48 0.21 0.70
CA ARG A 206 13.93 -0.97 1.44
C ARG A 206 15.44 -0.89 1.70
N LEU A 207 15.83 -1.15 2.95
CA LEU A 207 17.22 -1.40 3.34
C LEU A 207 17.44 -2.91 3.46
N ARG A 208 18.65 -3.35 3.09
CA ARG A 208 19.15 -4.68 3.42
C ARG A 208 20.64 -4.64 3.69
N VAL A 209 21.05 -5.03 4.89
CA VAL A 209 22.47 -5.12 5.24
C VAL A 209 23.01 -6.50 4.85
N ALA A 210 24.09 -6.50 4.06
CA ALA A 210 24.81 -7.70 3.68
C ALA A 210 25.67 -8.19 4.86
N PRO A 211 26.06 -9.47 4.90
CA PRO A 211 26.84 -10.01 6.03
C PRO A 211 28.20 -9.33 6.26
N ASN A 212 28.77 -8.70 5.23
CA ASN A 212 30.00 -7.93 5.32
C ASN A 212 29.79 -6.46 5.74
N GLY A 213 28.57 -6.05 6.06
CA GLY A 213 28.22 -4.71 6.52
C GLY A 213 27.87 -3.69 5.42
N ASP A 214 27.94 -4.08 4.14
CA ASP A 214 27.44 -3.23 3.07
C ASP A 214 25.93 -3.05 3.17
N VAL A 215 25.46 -1.82 3.01
CA VAL A 215 24.04 -1.46 3.08
C VAL A 215 23.50 -1.30 1.67
N PHE A 216 22.59 -2.18 1.29
CA PHE A 216 21.89 -2.09 0.02
C PHE A 216 20.58 -1.33 0.22
N VAL A 217 20.30 -0.39 -0.68
CA VAL A 217 19.10 0.44 -0.65
C VAL A 217 18.39 0.42 -2.00
N ALA A 218 17.10 0.10 -1.97
CA ALA A 218 16.25 0.20 -3.16
C ALA A 218 15.79 1.65 -3.34
N GLU A 219 16.11 2.24 -4.49
CA GLU A 219 15.60 3.55 -4.92
C GLU A 219 14.52 3.29 -5.98
N THR A 220 13.33 2.96 -5.49
CA THR A 220 12.24 2.38 -6.30
C THR A 220 11.87 3.26 -7.49
N THR A 221 11.69 4.55 -7.28
CA THR A 221 11.32 5.50 -8.35
C THR A 221 12.45 5.69 -9.36
N ALA A 222 13.71 5.63 -8.91
CA ALA A 222 14.88 5.72 -9.78
C ALA A 222 15.16 4.42 -10.55
N GLY A 223 14.50 3.31 -10.22
CA GLY A 223 14.69 2.04 -10.92
C GLY A 223 16.03 1.37 -10.65
N ARG A 224 16.64 1.60 -9.47
CA ARG A 224 17.97 1.08 -9.15
C ARG A 224 18.11 0.62 -7.71
N VAL A 225 19.14 -0.19 -7.46
CA VAL A 225 19.62 -0.55 -6.12
C VAL A 225 21.02 0.04 -5.97
N ARG A 226 21.25 0.81 -4.91
CA ARG A 226 22.58 1.30 -4.53
C ARG A 226 23.17 0.43 -3.43
N VAL A 227 24.49 0.43 -3.36
CA VAL A 227 25.27 -0.18 -2.27
C VAL A 227 26.12 0.91 -1.62
N LEU A 228 26.02 0.97 -0.30
CA LEU A 228 26.69 1.95 0.55
C LEU A 228 27.61 1.20 1.51
N ARG A 229 28.86 1.64 1.64
CA ARG A 229 29.83 1.06 2.58
C ARG A 229 30.26 2.12 3.58
N GLY A 230 30.17 1.76 4.86
CA GLY A 230 30.69 2.48 6.01
C GLY A 230 31.60 1.55 6.80
N ALA A 231 32.71 2.03 7.36
CA ALA A 231 33.45 1.26 8.36
C ALA A 231 32.68 1.18 9.69
N ASP A 232 32.87 0.10 10.45
CA ASP A 232 32.23 -0.06 11.76
C ASP A 232 32.56 1.13 12.68
N GLY A 233 31.54 1.66 13.35
CA GLY A 233 31.66 2.80 14.27
C GLY A 233 31.70 4.16 13.59
N THR A 234 31.72 4.24 12.25
CA THR A 234 31.62 5.52 11.57
C THR A 234 30.17 6.01 11.51
N ASP A 235 30.03 7.34 11.46
CA ASP A 235 28.74 8.00 11.35
C ASP A 235 28.32 8.27 9.90
N HIS A 236 29.09 7.80 8.90
CA HIS A 236 28.79 8.03 7.48
C HIS A 236 29.23 6.87 6.58
N ALA A 237 28.60 6.73 5.41
CA ALA A 237 29.06 5.86 4.34
C ALA A 237 30.20 6.52 3.54
N GLU A 238 31.37 5.88 3.45
CA GLU A 238 32.51 6.38 2.65
C GLU A 238 32.40 6.05 1.16
N ARG A 239 31.67 4.99 0.79
CA ARG A 239 31.44 4.59 -0.61
C ARG A 239 29.96 4.50 -0.92
N ARG A 240 29.58 4.97 -2.11
CA ARG A 240 28.19 5.00 -2.57
C ARG A 240 28.13 4.68 -4.06
N GLU A 241 27.83 3.44 -4.41
CA GLU A 241 27.85 2.96 -5.78
C GLU A 241 26.44 2.57 -6.24
N VAL A 242 26.17 2.66 -7.55
CA VAL A 242 24.98 2.04 -8.13
C VAL A 242 25.31 0.57 -8.37
N PHE A 243 24.72 -0.32 -7.57
CA PHE A 243 24.98 -1.75 -7.69
C PHE A 243 24.36 -2.32 -8.98
N VAL A 244 23.10 -1.93 -9.26
CA VAL A 244 22.37 -2.25 -10.48
C VAL A 244 21.31 -1.20 -10.78
N ASP A 245 21.06 -0.95 -12.07
CA ASP A 245 20.11 0.02 -12.63
C ASP A 245 19.22 -0.65 -13.71
N GLY A 246 18.21 0.05 -14.18
CA GLY A 246 17.32 -0.36 -15.27
C GLY A 246 16.21 -1.31 -14.81
N LEU A 247 15.85 -1.25 -13.53
CA LEU A 247 14.86 -2.10 -12.88
C LEU A 247 13.47 -1.42 -12.87
N ASP A 248 12.40 -2.20 -13.07
CA ASP A 248 11.02 -1.74 -12.90
C ASP A 248 10.64 -1.72 -11.41
N ARG A 249 10.77 -0.54 -10.79
CA ARG A 249 10.35 -0.27 -9.42
C ARG A 249 10.87 -1.33 -8.43
N PRO A 250 12.20 -1.47 -8.28
CA PRO A 250 12.77 -2.45 -7.37
C PRO A 250 12.38 -2.13 -5.93
N PHE A 251 12.18 -3.17 -5.12
CA PHE A 251 11.92 -3.01 -3.68
C PHE A 251 12.62 -4.09 -2.85
N GLY A 252 12.23 -5.36 -3.01
CA GLY A 252 12.76 -6.45 -2.18
C GLY A 252 14.21 -6.78 -2.53
N ILE A 253 15.02 -7.00 -1.49
CA ILE A 253 16.43 -7.36 -1.58
C ILE A 253 16.70 -8.50 -0.59
N ALA A 254 17.28 -9.60 -1.06
CA ALA A 254 17.65 -10.73 -0.21
C ALA A 254 18.95 -11.41 -0.67
N PHE A 255 19.76 -11.89 0.27
CA PHE A 255 21.02 -12.58 -0.01
C PHE A 255 20.85 -14.10 0.11
N TYR A 256 21.54 -14.86 -0.77
CA TYR A 256 21.44 -16.31 -0.81
C TYR A 256 22.76 -17.01 -1.17
N PRO A 257 23.14 -18.14 -0.55
CA PRO A 257 22.51 -18.71 0.65
C PRO A 257 22.45 -17.69 1.79
N ALA A 258 21.45 -17.82 2.66
CA ALA A 258 21.38 -17.00 3.87
C ALA A 258 22.58 -17.31 4.79
N GLY A 259 23.00 -16.33 5.59
CA GLY A 259 24.18 -16.44 6.45
C GLY A 259 25.36 -15.63 5.92
N ASN A 260 26.57 -16.03 6.29
CA ASN A 260 27.75 -15.16 6.19
C ASN A 260 28.41 -15.09 4.81
N ASP A 261 28.13 -16.03 3.90
CA ASP A 261 28.80 -16.12 2.59
C ASP A 261 27.79 -16.32 1.45
N PRO A 262 27.01 -15.28 1.12
CA PRO A 262 26.05 -15.35 0.04
C PRO A 262 26.75 -15.36 -1.32
N HIS A 263 26.21 -16.15 -2.24
CA HIS A 263 26.68 -16.25 -3.63
C HIS A 263 25.80 -15.47 -4.61
N TRP A 264 24.66 -15.00 -4.14
CA TRP A 264 23.62 -14.37 -4.93
C TRP A 264 22.95 -13.25 -4.14
N ILE A 265 22.57 -12.21 -4.85
CA ILE A 265 21.62 -11.19 -4.40
C ILE A 265 20.37 -11.30 -5.26
N TYR A 266 19.21 -11.40 -4.61
CA TYR A 266 17.89 -11.46 -5.21
C TYR A 266 17.28 -10.08 -5.12
N ILE A 267 16.70 -9.61 -6.22
CA ILE A 267 16.05 -8.32 -6.32
C ILE A 267 14.67 -8.54 -6.93
N ALA A 268 13.64 -8.07 -6.22
CA ALA A 268 12.28 -8.08 -6.73
C ALA A 268 11.92 -6.72 -7.33
N GLU A 269 11.50 -6.77 -8.59
CA GLU A 269 10.81 -5.71 -9.30
C GLU A 269 9.30 -5.87 -9.12
N ASN A 270 8.50 -4.93 -9.63
CA ASN A 270 7.04 -4.94 -9.43
C ASN A 270 6.35 -6.27 -9.84
N ASN A 271 6.87 -6.97 -10.85
CA ASN A 271 6.26 -8.22 -11.31
C ASN A 271 7.23 -9.36 -11.67
N ARG A 272 8.50 -9.27 -11.27
CA ARG A 272 9.47 -10.34 -11.47
C ARG A 272 10.51 -10.36 -10.36
N VAL A 273 11.12 -11.52 -10.16
CA VAL A 273 12.25 -11.70 -9.25
C VAL A 273 13.46 -12.10 -10.08
N LEU A 274 14.53 -11.34 -9.93
CA LEU A 274 15.84 -11.60 -10.52
C LEU A 274 16.83 -11.99 -9.43
N ARG A 275 17.90 -12.69 -9.82
CA ARG A 275 19.11 -12.79 -8.99
C ARG A 275 20.37 -12.47 -9.80
N TYR A 276 21.37 -11.95 -9.12
CA TYR A 276 22.67 -11.61 -9.67
C TYR A 276 23.76 -12.37 -8.92
N PRO A 277 24.82 -12.85 -9.60
CA PRO A 277 25.98 -13.40 -8.90
C PRO A 277 26.57 -12.32 -7.99
N TYR A 278 26.79 -12.67 -6.72
CA TYR A 278 27.27 -11.77 -5.67
C TYR A 278 28.31 -12.49 -4.81
N ARG A 279 29.25 -11.72 -4.29
CA ARG A 279 30.11 -12.08 -3.16
C ARG A 279 30.19 -10.88 -2.24
N ASN A 280 30.38 -11.14 -0.96
CA ASN A 280 30.63 -10.10 0.02
C ASN A 280 31.69 -9.11 -0.48
N GLY A 281 31.32 -7.84 -0.48
CA GLY A 281 32.18 -6.74 -0.87
C GLY A 281 32.03 -6.28 -2.31
N ASP A 282 31.24 -6.97 -3.14
CA ASP A 282 30.94 -6.50 -4.50
C ASP A 282 30.12 -5.20 -4.44
N LEU A 283 30.62 -4.19 -5.15
CA LEU A 283 29.96 -2.88 -5.25
C LEU A 283 29.17 -2.70 -6.56
N GLU A 284 29.27 -3.67 -7.46
CA GLU A 284 28.56 -3.74 -8.73
C GLU A 284 28.23 -5.20 -9.06
N VAL A 285 27.24 -5.42 -9.94
CA VAL A 285 26.88 -6.78 -10.36
C VAL A 285 28.03 -7.48 -11.10
N ARG A 286 28.39 -8.69 -10.65
CA ARG A 286 29.48 -9.47 -11.28
C ARG A 286 29.16 -10.04 -12.66
N GLY A 287 27.87 -10.12 -13.01
CA GLY A 287 27.43 -10.87 -14.17
C GLY A 287 25.95 -10.67 -14.48
N LYS A 288 25.49 -11.40 -15.49
CA LYS A 288 24.12 -11.29 -15.99
C LYS A 288 23.10 -11.75 -14.93
N ALA A 289 21.97 -11.04 -14.90
CA ALA A 289 20.81 -11.45 -14.11
C ALA A 289 20.29 -12.83 -14.55
N GLN A 290 19.78 -13.58 -13.59
CA GLN A 290 18.99 -14.80 -13.81
C GLN A 290 17.57 -14.56 -13.32
N THR A 291 16.57 -14.87 -14.15
CA THR A 291 15.17 -14.76 -13.78
C THR A 291 14.77 -15.94 -12.89
N ILE A 292 14.24 -15.65 -11.71
CA ILE A 292 13.73 -16.64 -10.74
C ILE A 292 12.22 -16.75 -10.85
N VAL A 293 11.54 -15.62 -10.95
CA VAL A 293 10.10 -15.56 -11.23
C VAL A 293 9.89 -14.55 -12.34
N ALA A 294 9.47 -15.01 -13.52
CA ALA A 294 9.28 -14.13 -14.68
C ALA A 294 8.01 -13.28 -14.57
N LYS A 295 7.01 -13.76 -13.83
CA LYS A 295 5.72 -13.12 -13.63
C LYS A 295 5.18 -13.54 -12.26
N ILE A 296 5.08 -12.58 -11.34
CA ILE A 296 4.58 -12.85 -9.98
C ILE A 296 3.05 -12.93 -10.00
N VAL A 297 2.40 -11.94 -10.63
CA VAL A 297 0.94 -11.84 -10.77
C VAL A 297 0.52 -11.35 -12.16
N GLU A 298 -0.75 -11.53 -12.48
CA GLU A 298 -1.34 -11.06 -13.74
C GLU A 298 -1.43 -9.54 -13.83
N THR A 299 -1.64 -8.85 -12.70
CA THR A 299 -1.88 -7.41 -12.66
C THR A 299 -0.83 -6.69 -11.80
N THR A 300 -0.27 -5.60 -12.33
CA THR A 300 0.79 -4.83 -11.67
C THR A 300 0.28 -3.61 -10.88
N GLY A 301 -1.03 -3.42 -10.79
CA GLY A 301 -1.69 -2.24 -10.20
C GLY A 301 -1.60 -2.13 -8.67
N GLY A 302 -2.22 -1.09 -8.12
CA GLY A 302 -2.32 -0.82 -6.68
C GLY A 302 -0.98 -0.78 -5.96
N HIS A 303 -0.77 -1.71 -5.03
CA HIS A 303 0.48 -1.87 -4.29
C HIS A 303 1.55 -2.56 -5.14
N THR A 304 2.66 -1.85 -5.38
CA THR A 304 3.74 -2.28 -6.29
C THR A 304 4.99 -2.81 -5.58
N THR A 305 5.10 -2.69 -4.26
CA THR A 305 6.25 -3.19 -3.51
C THR A 305 6.24 -4.71 -3.45
N ARG A 306 7.40 -5.34 -3.60
CA ARG A 306 7.59 -6.79 -3.54
C ARG A 306 8.78 -7.10 -2.65
N ASP A 307 8.55 -7.31 -1.36
CA ASP A 307 9.65 -7.69 -0.47
C ASP A 307 10.00 -9.17 -0.60
N LEU A 308 11.25 -9.51 -0.29
CA LEU A 308 11.80 -10.86 -0.39
C LEU A 308 12.40 -11.29 0.94
N GLN A 309 12.08 -12.51 1.37
CA GLN A 309 12.65 -13.09 2.56
C GLN A 309 12.85 -14.58 2.37
N PHE A 310 14.06 -15.10 2.59
CA PHE A 310 14.27 -16.55 2.66
C PHE A 310 13.79 -17.08 4.01
N SER A 311 13.27 -18.31 4.03
CA SER A 311 13.06 -19.05 5.28
C SER A 311 14.38 -19.22 6.04
N ALA A 312 14.29 -19.43 7.36
CA ALA A 312 15.48 -19.58 8.22
C ALA A 312 16.42 -20.70 7.75
N ASP A 313 15.86 -21.78 7.19
CA ASP A 313 16.60 -22.92 6.63
C ASP A 313 17.04 -22.72 5.17
N GLY A 314 16.71 -21.58 4.57
CA GLY A 314 17.04 -21.23 3.18
C GLY A 314 16.30 -22.06 2.13
N ARG A 315 15.32 -22.91 2.49
CA ARG A 315 14.63 -23.81 1.55
C ARG A 315 13.51 -23.13 0.77
N GLN A 316 13.00 -22.01 1.26
CA GLN A 316 11.87 -21.29 0.69
C GLN A 316 12.24 -19.82 0.48
N LEU A 317 11.73 -19.24 -0.60
CA LEU A 317 11.73 -17.81 -0.87
C LEU A 317 10.30 -17.29 -0.75
N PHE A 318 10.07 -16.41 0.22
CA PHE A 318 8.82 -15.68 0.37
C PHE A 318 8.84 -14.41 -0.48
N ILE A 319 7.72 -14.13 -1.13
CA ILE A 319 7.50 -12.96 -1.98
C ILE A 319 6.24 -12.27 -1.48
N SER A 320 6.36 -11.04 -1.00
CA SER A 320 5.19 -10.26 -0.63
C SER A 320 4.50 -9.68 -1.86
N VAL A 321 3.17 -9.76 -1.91
CA VAL A 321 2.34 -9.13 -2.93
C VAL A 321 1.15 -8.45 -2.29
N GLY A 322 1.14 -7.11 -2.27
CA GLY A 322 -0.02 -6.35 -1.79
C GLY A 322 -1.24 -6.46 -2.70
N SER A 323 -2.35 -5.80 -2.37
CA SER A 323 -3.57 -5.75 -3.16
C SER A 323 -3.44 -4.86 -4.39
N GLY A 324 -4.25 -5.12 -5.42
CA GLY A 324 -4.39 -4.28 -6.62
C GLY A 324 -5.29 -3.06 -6.40
N SER A 325 -6.13 -3.09 -5.37
CA SER A 325 -7.11 -2.05 -5.02
C SER A 325 -7.28 -1.93 -3.51
N ASN A 326 -8.15 -1.03 -3.05
CA ASN A 326 -8.30 -0.78 -1.62
C ASN A 326 -9.06 -1.90 -0.91
N VAL A 327 -10.21 -2.31 -1.49
CA VAL A 327 -11.03 -3.41 -1.00
C VAL A 327 -11.57 -4.28 -2.13
N ALA A 328 -10.76 -4.61 -3.13
CA ALA A 328 -11.14 -5.52 -4.21
C ALA A 328 -12.41 -5.06 -4.98
N GLU A 329 -12.59 -3.74 -5.17
CA GLU A 329 -13.80 -3.13 -5.75
C GLU A 329 -14.13 -3.61 -7.18
N GLY A 330 -13.13 -4.11 -7.91
CA GLY A 330 -13.28 -4.65 -9.27
C GLY A 330 -13.38 -6.18 -9.34
N MET A 331 -13.51 -6.86 -8.20
CA MET A 331 -13.62 -8.32 -8.17
C MET A 331 -14.99 -8.74 -8.72
N PRO A 332 -15.05 -9.67 -9.71
CA PRO A 332 -16.32 -10.13 -10.26
C PRO A 332 -17.08 -10.95 -9.20
N GLY A 333 -18.28 -11.44 -9.54
CA GLY A 333 -19.07 -12.35 -8.68
C GLY A 333 -18.35 -13.66 -8.36
N THR A 334 -19.04 -14.79 -8.30
CA THR A 334 -18.39 -16.05 -7.90
C THR A 334 -17.20 -16.43 -8.81
N PRO A 335 -16.07 -16.88 -8.25
CA PRO A 335 -14.93 -17.33 -9.07
C PRO A 335 -15.32 -18.52 -9.94
N ARG A 336 -14.62 -18.68 -11.07
CA ARG A 336 -14.77 -19.84 -11.95
C ARG A 336 -14.46 -21.12 -11.17
N GLY A 337 -15.30 -22.16 -11.31
CA GLY A 337 -15.19 -23.39 -10.52
C GLY A 337 -15.89 -23.34 -9.15
N GLY A 338 -16.34 -22.15 -8.72
CA GLY A 338 -16.98 -21.96 -7.42
C GLY A 338 -15.97 -21.77 -6.28
N LEU A 339 -16.48 -21.36 -5.11
CA LEU A 339 -15.64 -20.97 -3.96
C LEU A 339 -14.78 -22.11 -3.41
N LEU A 340 -15.31 -23.33 -3.37
CA LEU A 340 -14.61 -24.49 -2.82
C LEU A 340 -13.39 -24.87 -3.66
N GLU A 341 -13.55 -24.94 -4.99
CA GLU A 341 -12.45 -25.22 -5.89
C GLU A 341 -11.41 -24.10 -5.85
N TRP A 342 -11.87 -22.84 -5.85
CA TRP A 342 -10.99 -21.67 -5.74
C TRP A 342 -10.14 -21.69 -4.46
N GLN A 343 -10.75 -21.96 -3.30
CA GLN A 343 -10.02 -22.06 -2.03
C GLN A 343 -9.00 -23.19 -2.02
N HIS A 344 -9.31 -24.33 -2.64
CA HIS A 344 -8.36 -25.44 -2.74
C HIS A 344 -7.14 -25.06 -3.60
N GLN A 345 -7.32 -24.26 -4.66
CA GLN A 345 -6.25 -23.88 -5.57
C GLN A 345 -5.44 -22.67 -5.09
N HIS A 346 -6.09 -21.69 -4.45
CA HIS A 346 -5.51 -20.39 -4.14
C HIS A 346 -5.36 -20.10 -2.65
N GLY A 347 -5.90 -20.95 -1.78
CA GLY A 347 -5.88 -20.77 -0.33
C GLY A 347 -7.17 -20.16 0.22
N LEU A 348 -7.32 -20.28 1.54
CA LEU A 348 -8.50 -19.82 2.27
C LEU A 348 -8.70 -18.31 2.07
N GLY A 349 -9.90 -17.88 1.66
CA GLY A 349 -10.24 -16.44 1.60
C GLY A 349 -9.57 -15.66 0.46
N ALA A 350 -8.76 -16.30 -0.38
CA ALA A 350 -8.10 -15.66 -1.53
C ALA A 350 -9.09 -14.90 -2.42
N SER A 351 -8.73 -13.67 -2.79
CA SER A 351 -9.44 -12.86 -3.78
C SER A 351 -9.20 -13.37 -5.21
N TRP A 352 -10.01 -12.93 -6.18
CA TRP A 352 -9.97 -13.40 -7.56
C TRP A 352 -10.12 -12.27 -8.59
N GLY A 353 -10.09 -12.64 -9.87
CA GLY A 353 -10.11 -11.68 -10.98
C GLY A 353 -8.81 -10.89 -11.00
N GLY A 354 -8.90 -9.55 -11.03
CA GLY A 354 -7.73 -8.67 -10.99
C GLY A 354 -6.91 -8.75 -9.70
N GLU A 355 -7.43 -9.39 -8.66
CA GLU A 355 -6.82 -9.60 -7.34
C GLU A 355 -6.30 -11.03 -7.12
N THR A 356 -6.22 -11.84 -8.18
CA THR A 356 -5.69 -13.21 -8.07
C THR A 356 -4.21 -13.19 -7.71
N GLY A 357 -3.82 -13.87 -6.62
CA GLY A 357 -2.44 -13.94 -6.13
C GLY A 357 -1.94 -12.64 -5.47
N ARG A 358 -2.88 -11.76 -5.06
CA ARG A 358 -2.61 -10.45 -4.46
C ARG A 358 -3.19 -10.39 -3.06
N ALA A 359 -2.66 -9.46 -2.26
CA ALA A 359 -2.85 -9.44 -0.81
C ALA A 359 -2.45 -10.76 -0.15
N ASP A 360 -1.39 -11.36 -0.69
CA ASP A 360 -0.87 -12.66 -0.33
C ASP A 360 0.62 -12.54 -0.02
N VAL A 361 1.10 -13.40 0.87
CA VAL A 361 2.51 -13.79 0.87
C VAL A 361 2.60 -15.05 0.04
N LEU A 362 3.39 -15.01 -1.04
CA LEU A 362 3.65 -16.15 -1.90
C LEU A 362 4.94 -16.87 -1.47
N VAL A 363 5.07 -18.14 -1.83
CA VAL A 363 6.28 -18.94 -1.60
C VAL A 363 6.67 -19.72 -2.86
N THR A 364 7.98 -19.81 -3.11
CA THR A 364 8.62 -20.65 -4.12
C THR A 364 9.94 -21.22 -3.59
N ASP A 365 10.62 -22.07 -4.34
CA ASP A 365 11.99 -22.49 -4.04
C ASP A 365 13.02 -21.43 -4.47
N PRO A 366 14.20 -21.36 -3.84
CA PRO A 366 15.24 -20.38 -4.18
C PRO A 366 15.70 -20.41 -5.63
N LEU A 367 15.56 -21.54 -6.34
CA LEU A 367 15.99 -21.66 -7.73
C LEU A 367 14.89 -21.22 -8.72
N GLY A 368 13.66 -20.96 -8.26
CA GLY A 368 12.53 -20.60 -9.11
C GLY A 368 12.03 -21.76 -9.96
N THR A 369 12.31 -23.01 -9.56
CA THR A 369 11.89 -24.20 -10.33
C THR A 369 10.41 -24.53 -10.14
N SER A 370 9.81 -24.06 -9.05
CA SER A 370 8.40 -24.19 -8.70
C SER A 370 7.68 -22.88 -8.97
N ALA A 371 6.49 -22.94 -9.54
CA ALA A 371 5.64 -21.76 -9.65
C ALA A 371 5.31 -21.21 -8.24
N PRO A 372 5.32 -19.87 -8.03
CA PRO A 372 4.86 -19.29 -6.77
C PRO A 372 3.43 -19.72 -6.44
N ARG A 373 3.20 -20.04 -5.17
CA ARG A 373 1.88 -20.35 -4.62
C ARG A 373 1.60 -19.51 -3.38
N ALA A 374 0.34 -19.40 -2.97
CA ALA A 374 0.02 -18.76 -1.69
C ALA A 374 0.67 -19.52 -0.53
N TYR A 375 1.37 -18.78 0.32
CA TYR A 375 1.79 -19.20 1.65
C TYR A 375 0.76 -18.76 2.68
N ALA A 376 0.33 -17.50 2.61
CA ALA A 376 -0.75 -16.93 3.43
C ALA A 376 -1.54 -15.92 2.59
N THR A 377 -2.81 -15.72 2.93
CA THR A 377 -3.75 -14.91 2.14
C THR A 377 -4.43 -13.83 2.99
N GLY A 378 -5.01 -12.83 2.32
CA GLY A 378 -5.82 -11.80 2.96
C GLY A 378 -5.02 -10.83 3.82
N ILE A 379 -3.76 -10.60 3.48
CA ILE A 379 -2.88 -9.59 4.05
C ILE A 379 -2.80 -8.43 3.04
N ARG A 380 -3.63 -7.39 3.21
CA ARG A 380 -3.83 -6.33 2.20
C ARG A 380 -2.53 -5.84 1.57
N ASN A 381 -1.54 -5.49 2.38
CA ASN A 381 -0.25 -5.05 1.89
C ASN A 381 0.87 -5.36 2.88
N CYS A 382 1.42 -6.58 2.80
CA CYS A 382 2.53 -7.05 3.60
C CYS A 382 3.87 -6.40 3.19
N VAL A 383 4.12 -5.12 3.48
CA VAL A 383 5.21 -4.39 2.83
C VAL A 383 6.61 -4.88 3.22
N GLY A 384 6.87 -5.07 4.50
CA GLY A 384 8.17 -5.47 5.01
C GLY A 384 8.10 -6.83 5.69
N MET A 385 8.93 -7.77 5.28
CA MET A 385 9.07 -9.09 5.88
C MET A 385 10.42 -9.25 6.55
N THR A 386 10.45 -10.05 7.62
CA THR A 386 11.68 -10.52 8.26
C THR A 386 11.43 -11.87 8.94
N VAL A 387 12.50 -12.58 9.29
CA VAL A 387 12.42 -13.84 10.05
C VAL A 387 12.75 -13.56 11.51
N GLN A 388 11.91 -14.06 12.41
CA GLN A 388 12.16 -13.98 13.84
C GLN A 388 13.27 -14.98 14.22
N PRO A 389 14.38 -14.53 14.84
CA PRO A 389 15.59 -15.34 15.01
C PRO A 389 15.48 -16.47 16.05
N ALA A 390 14.59 -16.35 17.03
CA ALA A 390 14.40 -17.36 18.09
C ALA A 390 13.66 -18.62 17.61
N ASN A 391 12.75 -18.50 16.63
CA ASN A 391 11.91 -19.61 16.18
C ASN A 391 11.80 -19.77 14.66
N GLY A 392 12.44 -18.90 13.88
CA GLY A 392 12.44 -18.95 12.42
C GLY A 392 11.13 -18.53 11.75
N ALA A 393 10.15 -18.01 12.50
CA ALA A 393 8.87 -17.63 11.95
C ALA A 393 8.97 -16.40 11.05
N LEU A 394 8.22 -16.39 9.96
CA LEU A 394 8.07 -15.21 9.10
C LEU A 394 7.19 -14.18 9.80
N TRP A 395 7.58 -12.92 9.74
CA TRP A 395 6.81 -11.78 10.26
C TRP A 395 6.65 -10.71 9.19
N CYS A 396 5.57 -9.94 9.29
CA CYS A 396 5.28 -8.90 8.33
C CYS A 396 4.71 -7.62 8.96
N ALA A 397 5.16 -6.47 8.45
CA ALA A 397 4.54 -5.16 8.63
C ALA A 397 3.52 -4.88 7.53
N THR A 398 2.27 -4.58 7.91
CA THR A 398 1.13 -4.54 6.99
C THR A 398 0.41 -3.20 7.01
N ASN A 399 -0.01 -2.73 5.83
CA ASN A 399 -0.95 -1.61 5.70
C ASN A 399 -2.36 -2.12 5.46
N GLU A 400 -3.30 -1.68 6.28
CA GLU A 400 -4.70 -2.02 6.20
C GLU A 400 -5.52 -1.08 5.32
N ARG A 401 -6.80 -1.43 5.15
CA ARG A 401 -7.74 -0.79 4.23
C ARG A 401 -8.11 0.63 4.64
N ASP A 402 -8.32 1.41 3.60
CA ASP A 402 -8.73 2.80 3.69
C ASP A 402 -10.25 2.94 3.73
N GLY A 403 -10.75 4.01 4.34
CA GLY A 403 -12.09 4.53 4.08
C GLY A 403 -13.16 4.20 5.12
N LEU A 404 -12.81 3.53 6.22
CA LEU A 404 -13.76 3.21 7.30
C LEU A 404 -13.76 4.22 8.46
N GLY A 405 -12.92 5.26 8.41
CA GLY A 405 -12.86 6.33 9.40
C GLY A 405 -11.42 6.59 9.88
N ASP A 406 -11.24 7.58 10.75
CA ASP A 406 -9.92 7.99 11.24
C ASP A 406 -9.23 6.94 12.14
N ASP A 407 -10.01 6.13 12.84
CA ASP A 407 -9.51 5.17 13.84
C ASP A 407 -9.82 3.70 13.45
N LEU A 408 -10.13 3.46 12.17
CA LEU A 408 -10.40 2.13 11.62
C LEU A 408 -9.93 2.04 10.15
N VAL A 409 -9.23 0.99 9.71
CA VAL A 409 -8.82 -0.22 10.42
C VAL A 409 -7.37 -0.08 10.92
N PRO A 410 -7.00 -0.60 12.11
CA PRO A 410 -5.61 -0.62 12.56
C PRO A 410 -4.66 -1.22 11.51
N ASP A 411 -3.49 -0.62 11.32
CA ASP A 411 -2.38 -1.34 10.68
C ASP A 411 -1.88 -2.43 11.64
N TYR A 412 -0.95 -3.28 11.22
CA TYR A 412 -0.41 -4.30 12.14
C TYR A 412 0.97 -4.80 11.78
N VAL A 413 1.64 -5.39 12.77
CA VAL A 413 2.70 -6.37 12.56
C VAL A 413 2.29 -7.72 13.13
N THR A 414 2.59 -8.81 12.43
CA THR A 414 2.14 -10.16 12.83
C THR A 414 3.05 -11.24 12.26
N ARG A 415 3.05 -12.40 12.93
CA ARG A 415 3.58 -13.64 12.37
C ARG A 415 2.72 -14.07 11.18
N VAL A 416 3.37 -14.49 10.10
CA VAL A 416 2.74 -15.05 8.90
C VAL A 416 2.83 -16.56 8.95
N ASP A 417 1.68 -17.23 9.08
CA ASP A 417 1.58 -18.69 9.21
C ASP A 417 1.13 -19.34 7.89
N GLU A 418 1.69 -20.50 7.54
CA GLU A 418 1.29 -21.22 6.32
C GLU A 418 -0.20 -21.59 6.33
N GLY A 419 -0.89 -21.30 5.23
CA GLY A 419 -2.32 -21.56 5.05
C GLY A 419 -3.25 -20.61 5.82
N ALA A 420 -2.72 -19.69 6.61
CA ALA A 420 -3.53 -18.74 7.37
C ALA A 420 -4.14 -17.65 6.48
N PHE A 421 -5.29 -17.17 6.90
CA PHE A 421 -6.05 -16.10 6.25
C PHE A 421 -6.23 -14.92 7.20
N TYR A 422 -5.82 -13.73 6.79
CA TYR A 422 -5.76 -12.52 7.65
C TYR A 422 -6.92 -11.54 7.44
N GLY A 423 -7.93 -11.94 6.65
CA GLY A 423 -9.22 -11.26 6.60
C GLY A 423 -9.47 -10.45 5.34
N TRP A 424 -8.49 -9.74 4.78
CA TRP A 424 -8.72 -8.88 3.61
C TRP A 424 -9.19 -9.69 2.38
N PRO A 425 -10.11 -9.19 1.53
CA PRO A 425 -10.88 -7.95 1.67
C PRO A 425 -12.19 -8.10 2.48
N TRP A 426 -12.45 -9.30 2.99
CA TRP A 426 -13.76 -9.73 3.50
C TRP A 426 -14.02 -9.32 4.95
N TYR A 427 -13.02 -9.46 5.81
CA TYR A 427 -13.06 -9.25 7.25
C TYR A 427 -11.79 -8.51 7.72
N TYR A 428 -11.80 -8.00 8.94
CA TYR A 428 -10.62 -7.46 9.62
C TYR A 428 -10.62 -7.89 11.09
N PHE A 429 -9.43 -8.08 11.67
CA PHE A 429 -9.25 -8.37 13.11
C PHE A 429 -10.20 -9.42 13.70
N GLY A 430 -10.39 -10.55 13.01
CA GLY A 430 -11.32 -11.61 13.41
C GLY A 430 -12.63 -11.53 12.65
N ASP A 431 -13.76 -11.54 13.37
CA ASP A 431 -15.10 -11.66 12.81
C ASP A 431 -15.72 -10.32 12.36
N HIS A 432 -14.96 -9.23 12.32
CA HIS A 432 -15.47 -7.96 11.84
C HIS A 432 -15.57 -7.98 10.31
N GLU A 433 -16.78 -8.20 9.81
CA GLU A 433 -17.06 -8.16 8.37
C GLU A 433 -16.86 -6.73 7.82
N ASP A 434 -16.21 -6.62 6.66
CA ASP A 434 -16.13 -5.34 5.97
C ASP A 434 -17.51 -4.99 5.40
N PRO A 435 -18.11 -3.84 5.77
CA PRO A 435 -19.46 -3.49 5.35
C PRO A 435 -19.60 -3.34 3.83
N ARG A 436 -18.48 -3.16 3.10
CA ARG A 436 -18.47 -3.06 1.63
C ARG A 436 -18.54 -4.43 0.93
N HIS A 437 -18.36 -5.52 1.69
CA HIS A 437 -18.50 -6.92 1.25
C HIS A 437 -19.55 -7.69 2.06
N ALA A 438 -20.46 -6.99 2.73
CA ALA A 438 -21.41 -7.60 3.66
C ALA A 438 -22.20 -8.76 3.03
N GLY A 439 -22.16 -9.92 3.69
CA GLY A 439 -22.83 -11.15 3.27
C GLY A 439 -22.17 -11.89 2.10
N ALA A 440 -21.06 -11.40 1.54
CA ALA A 440 -20.43 -12.02 0.37
C ALA A 440 -19.75 -13.36 0.71
N ARG A 441 -19.14 -13.45 1.90
CA ARG A 441 -18.33 -14.61 2.34
C ARG A 441 -18.64 -15.02 3.79
N PRO A 442 -19.88 -15.42 4.12
CA PRO A 442 -20.21 -15.89 5.47
C PRO A 442 -19.43 -17.15 5.87
N ASP A 443 -18.92 -17.91 4.88
CA ASP A 443 -18.09 -19.09 5.08
C ASP A 443 -16.72 -18.79 5.71
N LEU A 444 -16.27 -17.53 5.73
CA LEU A 444 -14.98 -17.12 6.29
C LEU A 444 -15.05 -16.66 7.75
N LYS A 445 -16.25 -16.45 8.29
CA LYS A 445 -16.44 -16.11 9.70
C LYS A 445 -15.82 -17.18 10.61
N GLY A 446 -15.10 -16.76 11.65
CA GLY A 446 -14.40 -17.62 12.59
C GLY A 446 -13.08 -18.20 12.06
N LYS A 447 -12.64 -17.83 10.85
CA LYS A 447 -11.42 -18.37 10.22
C LYS A 447 -10.31 -17.34 10.01
N VAL A 448 -10.52 -16.09 10.42
CA VAL A 448 -9.54 -15.02 10.31
C VAL A 448 -8.51 -15.15 11.42
N ARG A 449 -7.23 -15.21 11.05
CA ARG A 449 -6.12 -15.06 11.99
C ARG A 449 -6.07 -13.61 12.42
N VAL A 450 -6.37 -13.34 13.69
CA VAL A 450 -6.23 -12.01 14.27
C VAL A 450 -4.74 -11.63 14.29
N PRO A 451 -4.33 -10.48 13.73
CA PRO A 451 -2.95 -10.02 13.80
C PRO A 451 -2.44 -9.83 15.23
N ASP A 452 -1.14 -10.09 15.45
CA ASP A 452 -0.58 -10.14 16.81
C ASP A 452 -0.40 -8.75 17.46
N VAL A 453 0.00 -7.73 16.69
CA VAL A 453 0.25 -6.38 17.22
C VAL A 453 -0.49 -5.35 16.36
N PRO A 454 -1.66 -4.86 16.80
CA PRO A 454 -2.33 -3.74 16.15
C PRO A 454 -1.53 -2.44 16.33
N LEU A 455 -1.47 -1.65 15.27
CA LEU A 455 -0.87 -0.34 15.19
C LEU A 455 -1.96 0.69 14.93
N GLN A 456 -1.80 1.93 15.41
CA GLN A 456 -2.75 3.00 15.14
C GLN A 456 -3.11 3.07 13.64
N ALA A 457 -4.41 3.11 13.33
CA ALA A 457 -4.93 3.09 11.97
C ALA A 457 -4.25 4.12 11.07
N HIS A 458 -3.95 3.74 9.83
CA HIS A 458 -3.31 4.58 8.82
C HIS A 458 -1.84 4.95 9.10
N SER A 459 -1.16 4.36 10.07
CA SER A 459 0.25 4.69 10.37
C SER A 459 1.25 4.25 9.29
N ALA A 460 0.81 3.41 8.34
CA ALA A 460 1.55 2.89 7.20
C ALA A 460 2.86 2.17 7.61
N ALA A 461 2.74 1.01 8.27
CA ALA A 461 3.89 0.16 8.60
C ALA A 461 4.58 -0.40 7.34
N LEU A 462 5.85 -0.07 7.09
CA LEU A 462 6.55 -0.46 5.86
C LEU A 462 7.77 -1.36 6.08
N GLY A 463 8.51 -1.15 7.16
CA GLY A 463 9.75 -1.89 7.46
C GLY A 463 9.67 -2.58 8.81
N ILE A 464 10.30 -3.73 8.94
CA ILE A 464 10.42 -4.48 10.20
C ILE A 464 11.76 -5.20 10.27
N VAL A 465 12.40 -5.18 11.44
CA VAL A 465 13.59 -5.99 11.76
C VAL A 465 13.51 -6.45 13.22
N PHE A 466 13.98 -7.66 13.52
CA PHE A 466 14.20 -8.09 14.91
C PHE A 466 15.63 -7.76 15.30
N TYR A 467 15.81 -7.03 16.38
CA TYR A 467 17.11 -6.63 16.85
C TYR A 467 17.86 -7.81 17.47
N ASP A 468 18.85 -8.34 16.77
CA ASP A 468 19.59 -9.55 17.19
C ASP A 468 21.11 -9.32 17.32
N ALA A 469 21.59 -8.10 17.09
CA ALA A 469 22.99 -7.77 17.26
C ALA A 469 23.46 -8.06 18.70
N ASP A 470 24.50 -8.90 18.78
CA ASP A 470 25.14 -9.34 20.01
C ASP A 470 26.62 -8.94 20.10
N ARG A 471 27.08 -8.21 19.07
CA ARG A 471 28.42 -7.70 18.88
C ARG A 471 28.38 -6.38 18.10
N GLY A 472 29.53 -5.71 18.06
CA GLY A 472 29.71 -4.45 17.35
C GLY A 472 29.80 -3.26 18.30
N VAL A 473 30.52 -2.23 17.86
CA VAL A 473 30.84 -1.06 18.69
C VAL A 473 29.62 -0.16 18.99
N ALA A 474 28.53 -0.35 18.26
CA ALA A 474 27.27 0.37 18.40
C ALA A 474 26.09 -0.54 18.79
N GLN A 475 26.37 -1.74 19.30
CA GLN A 475 25.32 -2.65 19.79
C GLN A 475 24.48 -2.01 20.91
N PHE A 476 23.17 -2.21 20.88
CA PHE A 476 22.23 -1.71 21.87
C PHE A 476 22.35 -2.50 23.18
N PRO A 477 21.83 -1.96 24.30
CA PRO A 477 21.73 -2.72 25.54
C PRO A 477 21.02 -4.06 25.34
N ALA A 478 21.45 -5.09 26.07
CA ALA A 478 20.96 -6.46 25.92
C ALA A 478 19.43 -6.61 26.04
N THR A 479 18.76 -5.68 26.70
CA THR A 479 17.30 -5.63 26.85
C THR A 479 16.53 -5.36 25.56
N TYR A 480 17.21 -4.92 24.49
CA TYR A 480 16.63 -4.72 23.17
C TYR A 480 16.72 -5.96 22.28
N ARG A 481 17.53 -6.96 22.68
CA ARG A 481 17.72 -8.17 21.87
C ARG A 481 16.44 -9.00 21.82
N GLY A 482 16.06 -9.38 20.61
CA GLY A 482 14.85 -10.11 20.28
C GLY A 482 13.63 -9.22 19.99
N ASP A 483 13.68 -7.93 20.30
CA ASP A 483 12.57 -7.01 20.04
C ASP A 483 12.46 -6.64 18.57
N ALA A 484 11.25 -6.31 18.11
CA ALA A 484 11.07 -5.82 16.74
C ALA A 484 11.17 -4.30 16.69
N PHE A 485 11.74 -3.75 15.63
CA PHE A 485 11.65 -2.34 15.26
C PHE A 485 10.86 -2.21 13.97
N VAL A 486 9.89 -1.30 13.94
CA VAL A 486 8.94 -1.15 12.84
C VAL A 486 8.89 0.32 12.40
N ALA A 487 9.11 0.55 11.11
CA ALA A 487 9.04 1.88 10.51
C ALA A 487 7.62 2.20 10.07
N LEU A 488 7.07 3.30 10.61
CA LEU A 488 5.73 3.82 10.32
C LEU A 488 5.85 5.05 9.42
N HIS A 489 5.46 4.92 8.15
CA HIS A 489 5.66 5.93 7.09
C HIS A 489 4.71 7.12 7.19
N GLY A 490 3.60 6.94 7.91
CA GLY A 490 2.68 8.01 8.24
C GLY A 490 1.45 8.13 7.35
N SER A 491 0.38 8.62 7.96
CA SER A 491 -0.98 8.60 7.44
C SER A 491 -1.26 9.61 6.33
N TRP A 492 -2.06 9.20 5.35
CA TRP A 492 -2.73 10.11 4.42
C TRP A 492 -4.26 10.11 4.58
N ASN A 493 -4.84 9.02 5.10
CA ASN A 493 -6.29 8.81 5.18
C ASN A 493 -6.87 9.01 6.59
N ARG A 494 -6.38 10.05 7.28
CA ARG A 494 -6.77 10.35 8.65
C ARG A 494 -6.79 11.86 8.88
N SER A 495 -7.75 12.40 9.62
CA SER A 495 -7.87 13.85 9.81
C SER A 495 -6.66 14.42 10.53
N LEU A 496 -6.22 13.76 11.60
CA LEU A 496 -5.01 14.08 12.36
C LEU A 496 -3.93 13.05 12.08
N ARG A 497 -2.70 13.50 11.85
CA ARG A 497 -1.58 12.63 11.48
C ARG A 497 -1.27 11.59 12.57
N THR A 498 -0.87 10.41 12.13
CA THR A 498 -0.25 9.33 12.93
C THR A 498 0.84 8.63 12.10
N GLY A 499 1.73 7.89 12.75
CA GLY A 499 2.93 7.30 12.15
C GLY A 499 4.08 8.31 12.10
N TYR A 500 4.84 8.36 11.01
CA TYR A 500 6.02 9.21 10.88
C TYR A 500 7.06 8.96 11.98
N LYS A 501 7.33 7.70 12.28
CA LYS A 501 8.19 7.29 13.40
C LYS A 501 8.74 5.87 13.23
N LEU A 502 9.79 5.57 13.98
CA LEU A 502 10.20 4.20 14.27
C LEU A 502 9.60 3.80 15.62
N VAL A 503 8.99 2.63 15.71
CA VAL A 503 8.49 2.06 16.97
C VAL A 503 9.23 0.78 17.31
N ARG A 504 9.33 0.46 18.61
CA ARG A 504 9.79 -0.83 19.12
C ARG A 504 8.59 -1.64 19.60
N VAL A 505 8.58 -2.93 19.29
CA VAL A 505 7.63 -3.91 19.81
C VAL A 505 8.41 -4.82 20.74
N PRO A 506 8.19 -4.73 22.07
CA PRO A 506 8.82 -5.63 23.02
C PRO A 506 8.41 -7.07 22.75
N MET A 507 9.39 -7.98 22.71
CA MET A 507 9.20 -9.39 22.46
C MET A 507 9.70 -10.23 23.64
N GLN A 508 9.10 -11.40 23.83
CA GLN A 508 9.55 -12.42 24.76
C GLN A 508 9.29 -13.78 24.12
N ASP A 509 10.33 -14.62 24.03
CA ASP A 509 10.25 -15.97 23.45
C ASP A 509 9.60 -16.01 22.05
N GLY A 510 9.86 -14.97 21.25
CA GLY A 510 9.33 -14.82 19.90
C GLY A 510 7.85 -14.42 19.83
N GLN A 511 7.26 -13.97 20.94
CA GLN A 511 5.90 -13.44 21.04
C GLN A 511 5.92 -11.97 21.49
N PRO A 512 4.98 -11.13 21.04
CA PRO A 512 4.91 -9.74 21.47
C PRO A 512 4.41 -9.64 22.92
N ARG A 513 5.01 -8.75 23.69
CA ARG A 513 4.68 -8.48 25.10
C ARG A 513 3.92 -7.16 25.20
N GLY A 514 2.67 -7.17 24.76
CA GLY A 514 1.78 -6.00 24.77
C GLY A 514 1.75 -5.29 23.42
N GLY A 515 1.65 -3.96 23.44
CA GLY A 515 1.63 -3.15 22.22
C GLY A 515 3.04 -2.73 21.78
N TYR A 516 3.19 -1.44 21.44
CA TYR A 516 4.44 -0.89 20.92
C TYR A 516 4.81 0.41 21.65
N GLU A 517 6.05 0.82 21.48
CA GLU A 517 6.60 2.04 22.06
C GLU A 517 7.28 2.88 20.99
N ASP A 518 7.03 4.19 21.04
CA ASP A 518 7.68 5.14 20.15
C ASP A 518 9.18 5.16 20.42
N PHE A 519 9.99 4.95 19.39
CA PHE A 519 11.45 4.91 19.52
C PHE A 519 12.09 6.13 18.87
N MET A 520 11.81 6.39 17.60
CA MET A 520 12.32 7.57 16.88
C MET A 520 11.17 8.41 16.36
N THR A 521 11.07 9.67 16.79
CA THR A 521 9.94 10.58 16.45
C THR A 521 10.45 11.96 16.00
N GLY A 522 9.54 12.91 15.74
CA GLY A 522 9.90 14.31 15.47
C GLY A 522 9.88 14.72 14.00
N PHE A 523 9.28 13.92 13.13
CA PHE A 523 9.18 14.16 11.68
C PHE A 523 7.97 15.01 11.26
N VAL A 524 6.98 15.16 12.13
CA VAL A 524 5.77 15.95 11.89
C VAL A 524 5.95 17.37 12.40
N LEU A 525 5.61 18.35 11.57
CA LEU A 525 5.67 19.78 11.93
C LEU A 525 4.31 20.28 12.41
N ASP A 526 3.25 19.86 11.72
CA ASP A 526 1.86 20.17 12.05
C ASP A 526 0.90 19.18 11.35
N ASP A 527 -0.40 19.47 11.41
CA ASP A 527 -1.45 18.63 10.81
C ASP A 527 -1.33 18.49 9.29
N ASP A 528 -0.59 19.35 8.59
CA ASP A 528 -0.49 19.41 7.13
C ASP A 528 0.92 19.04 6.64
N ARG A 529 1.95 19.29 7.44
CA ARG A 529 3.35 19.32 6.98
C ARG A 529 4.26 18.36 7.75
N VAL A 530 5.12 17.69 7.01
CA VAL A 530 6.15 16.78 7.53
C VAL A 530 7.48 17.04 6.83
N TRP A 531 8.58 16.61 7.43
CA TRP A 531 9.91 16.80 6.84
C TRP A 531 10.70 15.48 6.66
N GLY A 532 10.15 14.35 7.11
CA GLY A 532 10.69 13.02 6.84
C GLY A 532 9.64 11.94 7.04
N ARG A 533 9.86 10.76 6.44
CA ARG A 533 8.96 9.61 6.46
C ARG A 533 9.75 8.30 6.48
N PRO A 534 9.86 7.63 7.64
CA PRO A 534 10.58 6.36 7.76
C PRO A 534 10.02 5.24 6.87
N VAL A 535 10.88 4.48 6.19
CA VAL A 535 10.47 3.37 5.31
C VAL A 535 11.10 2.04 5.72
N GLY A 536 12.39 1.86 5.46
CA GLY A 536 13.15 0.65 5.73
C GLY A 536 13.89 0.78 7.05
N VAL A 537 14.04 -0.34 7.75
CA VAL A 537 14.84 -0.45 8.97
C VAL A 537 15.63 -1.75 8.90
N ASP A 538 16.93 -1.67 9.20
CA ASP A 538 17.81 -2.83 9.30
C ASP A 538 18.96 -2.54 10.28
N ILE A 539 19.75 -3.55 10.62
CA ILE A 539 20.83 -3.46 11.62
C ILE A 539 22.17 -3.40 10.90
N ALA A 540 22.94 -2.34 11.14
CA ALA A 540 24.31 -2.21 10.65
C ALA A 540 25.21 -3.29 11.27
N HIS A 541 26.31 -3.64 10.60
CA HIS A 541 27.25 -4.67 11.08
C HIS A 541 27.84 -4.36 12.46
N ASP A 542 27.98 -3.07 12.80
CA ASP A 542 28.43 -2.63 14.12
C ASP A 542 27.34 -2.59 15.20
N GLY A 543 26.11 -3.02 14.88
CA GLY A 543 25.00 -3.16 15.82
C GLY A 543 24.07 -1.94 15.91
N ALA A 544 24.32 -0.85 15.19
CA ALA A 544 23.38 0.26 15.15
C ALA A 544 22.13 -0.05 14.33
N LEU A 545 21.05 0.73 14.55
CA LEU A 545 19.91 0.72 13.64
C LEU A 545 20.10 1.73 12.51
N LEU A 546 19.74 1.34 11.30
CA LEU A 546 19.63 2.20 10.14
C LEU A 546 18.17 2.37 9.75
N VAL A 547 17.76 3.59 9.42
CA VAL A 547 16.38 3.91 9.02
C VAL A 547 16.40 4.76 7.76
N SER A 548 15.85 4.27 6.65
CA SER A 548 15.68 5.09 5.44
C SER A 548 14.51 6.05 5.60
N ASP A 549 14.67 7.23 5.05
CA ASP A 549 13.68 8.30 5.01
C ASP A 549 13.57 8.77 3.55
N ASP A 550 12.48 8.36 2.90
CA ASP A 550 12.35 8.53 1.45
C ASP A 550 12.20 10.00 1.05
N VAL A 551 11.35 10.71 1.80
CA VAL A 551 11.12 12.14 1.65
C VAL A 551 12.35 12.96 2.04
N GLY A 552 13.06 12.54 3.08
CA GLY A 552 14.30 13.19 3.50
C GLY A 552 15.50 12.87 2.60
N GLU A 553 15.37 11.91 1.68
CA GLU A 553 16.43 11.46 0.76
C GLU A 553 17.70 11.01 1.48
N ARG A 554 17.52 10.26 2.58
CA ARG A 554 18.60 9.94 3.53
C ARG A 554 18.41 8.61 4.26
N ILE A 555 19.47 8.21 4.95
CA ILE A 555 19.48 7.14 5.96
C ILE A 555 19.95 7.73 7.28
N TRP A 556 19.12 7.56 8.30
CA TRP A 556 19.44 7.86 9.68
C TRP A 556 20.14 6.67 10.33
N ARG A 557 21.06 6.94 11.25
CA ARG A 557 21.70 5.96 12.11
C ARG A 557 21.35 6.24 13.55
N ILE A 558 21.01 5.20 14.30
CA ILE A 558 20.74 5.27 15.73
C ILE A 558 21.71 4.35 16.45
N ALA A 559 22.50 4.92 17.35
CA ALA A 559 23.50 4.20 18.14
C ALA A 559 23.39 4.61 19.62
N PRO A 560 23.83 3.77 20.56
CA PRO A 560 23.99 4.19 21.95
C PRO A 560 24.96 5.37 22.07
N VAL A 561 24.75 6.23 23.05
CA VAL A 561 25.73 7.25 23.42
C VAL A 561 26.99 6.55 23.93
N THR A 562 28.12 6.76 23.27
CA THR A 562 29.41 6.29 23.76
C THR A 562 29.76 7.04 25.05
N PRO A 563 30.15 6.35 26.15
CA PRO A 563 30.55 6.98 27.40
C PRO A 563 31.69 7.99 27.27
#